data_AF-A0A8J5YYT9-F1
#
_entry.id   AF-A0A8J5YYT9-F1
#
_cell.length_a   1.000
_cell.length_b   1.000
_cell.length_c   1.000
_cell.angle_alpha   90.00
_cell.angle_beta   90.00
_cell.angle_gamma   90.00
#
_symmetry.space_group_name_H-M   'P 1'
#
loop_
_entity.id
_entity.type
_entity.pdbx_description
1 polymer ?
#
loop_
_entity_poly.entity_id
_entity_poly.type
_entity_poly.pdbx_seq_one_letter_code
_entity_poly.pdbx_strand_id
1 'polypeptide(L)'
;MVFPWGRLSQIVDDKTKAISYIRNSGSRLKNAELHKLNKWYENMKASIHEWEKENKVRAKVKMERRKKELEKKIKMSHQVYQLKISRIDDIAGGARAQVDDKRRNEELKIKEKAKQIRATGVVPFTCLCF
;
A
#
# COMPACT_ATOMS: atom_id res chain seq x y z
N MET A 1 16.93 98.27 19.10
CA MET A 1 17.18 97.27 18.04
C MET A 1 16.35 96.04 18.34
N VAL A 2 15.37 95.71 17.51
CA VAL A 2 14.56 94.48 17.69
C VAL A 2 15.25 93.37 16.88
N PHE A 3 15.87 92.42 17.55
CA PHE A 3 16.57 91.32 16.87
C PHE A 3 15.56 90.38 16.16
N PRO A 4 15.89 89.86 14.96
CA PRO A 4 14.94 89.16 14.08
C PRO A 4 14.74 87.67 14.44
N TRP A 5 14.67 87.34 15.74
CA TRP A 5 14.59 85.96 16.24
C TRP A 5 13.31 85.21 15.81
N GLY A 6 12.18 85.91 15.66
CA GLY A 6 10.91 85.29 15.29
C GLY A 6 10.92 84.64 13.89
N ARG A 7 11.59 85.28 12.91
CA ARG A 7 11.70 84.74 11.55
C ARG A 7 12.60 83.51 11.48
N LEU A 8 13.68 83.50 12.26
CA LEU A 8 14.59 82.35 12.33
C LEU A 8 13.94 81.15 13.04
N SER A 9 13.16 81.38 14.10
CA SER A 9 12.40 80.31 14.77
C SER A 9 11.43 79.62 13.81
N GLN A 10 10.68 80.42 13.04
CA GLN A 10 9.70 79.89 12.09
C GLN A 10 10.36 79.05 10.97
N ILE A 11 11.52 79.48 10.47
CA ILE A 11 12.29 78.73 9.48
C ILE A 11 12.78 77.37 10.05
N VAL A 12 13.18 77.34 11.32
CA VAL A 12 13.59 76.09 11.98
C VAL A 12 12.39 75.15 12.18
N ASP A 13 11.23 75.68 12.58
CA ASP A 13 9.99 74.91 12.74
C ASP A 13 9.48 74.34 11.42
N ASP A 14 9.56 75.11 10.33
CA ASP A 14 9.14 74.64 9.01
C ASP A 14 10.10 73.57 8.45
N LYS A 15 11.41 73.72 8.67
CA LYS A 15 12.41 72.70 8.31
C LYS A 15 12.23 71.40 9.10
N THR A 16 11.96 71.49 10.40
CA THR A 16 11.74 70.30 11.24
C THR A 16 10.45 69.57 10.85
N LYS A 17 9.37 70.30 10.55
CA LYS A 17 8.13 69.72 9.98
C LYS A 17 8.40 69.02 8.65
N ALA A 18 9.13 69.66 7.72
CA ALA A 18 9.48 69.05 6.44
C ALA A 18 10.31 67.75 6.60
N ILE A 19 11.31 67.75 7.49
CA ILE A 19 12.11 66.56 7.81
C ILE A 19 11.23 65.45 8.39
N SER A 20 10.31 65.78 9.30
CA SER A 20 9.39 64.78 9.88
C SER A 20 8.44 64.18 8.84
N TYR A 21 7.96 64.99 7.89
CA TYR A 21 7.10 64.53 6.80
C TYR A 21 7.83 63.57 5.86
N ILE A 22 9.05 63.93 5.45
CA ILE A 22 9.90 63.09 4.59
C ILE A 22 10.25 61.77 5.28
N ARG A 23 10.56 61.80 6.57
CA ARG A 23 10.81 60.58 7.35
C ARG A 23 9.58 59.68 7.39
N ASN A 24 8.41 60.26 7.70
CA ASN A 24 7.16 59.51 7.82
C ASN A 24 6.66 58.98 6.47
N SER A 25 6.91 59.67 5.36
CA SER A 25 6.59 59.17 4.02
C SER A 25 7.52 58.02 3.63
N GLY A 26 8.82 58.14 3.92
CA GLY A 26 9.79 57.05 3.73
C GLY A 26 9.46 55.81 4.56
N SER A 27 9.11 55.98 5.83
CA SER A 27 8.66 54.87 6.70
C SER A 27 7.37 54.22 6.18
N ARG A 28 6.40 55.01 5.68
CA ARG A 28 5.15 54.48 5.10
C ARG A 28 5.40 53.66 3.84
N LEU A 29 6.26 54.15 2.93
CA LEU A 29 6.64 53.41 1.73
C LEU A 29 7.29 52.08 2.08
N LYS A 30 8.31 52.11 2.96
CA LYS A 30 9.01 50.92 3.43
C LYS A 30 8.05 49.87 4.00
N ASN A 31 7.13 50.30 4.87
CA ASN A 31 6.16 49.39 5.49
C ASN A 31 5.19 48.81 4.45
N ALA A 32 4.75 49.59 3.47
CA ALA A 32 3.87 49.11 2.40
C ALA A 32 4.56 48.07 1.50
N GLU A 33 5.84 48.27 1.16
CA GLU A 33 6.63 47.34 0.37
C GLU A 33 6.90 46.03 1.14
N LEU A 34 7.31 46.14 2.41
CA LEU A 34 7.50 44.96 3.27
C LEU A 34 6.22 44.16 3.45
N HIS A 35 5.07 44.84 3.59
CA HIS A 35 3.77 44.18 3.67
C HIS A 35 3.44 43.40 2.38
N LYS A 36 3.67 44.00 1.21
CA LYS A 36 3.46 43.31 -0.08
C LYS A 36 4.38 42.09 -0.21
N LEU A 37 5.65 42.23 0.15
CA LEU A 37 6.64 41.15 0.11
C LEU A 37 6.24 40.00 1.03
N ASN A 38 5.91 40.29 2.29
CA ASN A 38 5.47 39.29 3.25
C ASN A 38 4.22 38.57 2.79
N LYS A 39 3.21 39.31 2.28
CA LYS A 39 1.99 38.70 1.75
C LYS A 39 2.29 37.73 0.60
N TRP A 40 3.20 38.10 -0.31
CA TRP A 40 3.61 37.23 -1.40
C TRP A 40 4.33 35.98 -0.87
N TYR A 41 5.26 36.11 0.08
CA TYR A 41 5.94 34.97 0.68
C TYR A 41 5.00 34.02 1.40
N GLU A 42 4.03 34.53 2.17
CA GLU A 42 3.06 33.69 2.87
C GLU A 42 2.16 32.94 1.89
N ASN A 43 1.73 33.59 0.80
CA ASN A 43 0.99 32.92 -0.27
C ASN A 43 1.84 31.81 -0.94
N MET A 44 3.11 32.08 -1.23
CA MET A 44 4.00 31.08 -1.83
C MET A 44 4.24 29.89 -0.89
N LYS A 45 4.44 30.14 0.41
CA LYS A 45 4.57 29.07 1.41
C LYS A 45 3.30 28.22 1.48
N ALA A 46 2.12 28.85 1.46
CA ALA A 46 0.85 28.13 1.46
C ALA A 46 0.73 27.19 0.24
N SER A 47 1.02 27.70 -0.96
CA SER A 47 1.00 26.89 -2.20
C SER A 47 2.00 25.73 -2.17
N ILE A 48 3.21 25.95 -1.65
CA ILE A 48 4.22 24.89 -1.49
C ILE A 48 3.70 23.81 -0.53
N HIS A 49 3.11 24.21 0.60
CA HIS A 49 2.59 23.29 1.60
C HIS A 49 1.41 22.47 1.08
N GLU A 50 0.50 23.09 0.33
CA GLU A 50 -0.62 22.40 -0.32
C GLU A 50 -0.11 21.37 -1.33
N TRP A 51 0.81 21.78 -2.20
CA TRP A 51 1.43 20.87 -3.17
C TRP A 51 2.16 19.71 -2.48
N GLU A 52 2.88 19.96 -1.39
CA GLU A 52 3.56 18.92 -0.60
C GLU A 52 2.56 17.92 -0.02
N LYS A 53 1.47 18.42 0.61
CA LYS A 53 0.40 17.58 1.16
C LYS A 53 -0.24 16.70 0.09
N GLU A 54 -0.62 17.30 -1.03
CA GLU A 54 -1.22 16.55 -2.14
C GLU A 54 -0.30 15.44 -2.64
N ASN A 55 0.99 15.74 -2.86
CA ASN A 55 1.93 14.75 -3.34
C ASN A 55 2.19 13.63 -2.35
N LYS A 56 2.24 13.94 -1.04
CA LYS A 56 2.30 12.91 0.01
C LYS A 56 1.06 12.01 -0.01
N VAL A 57 -0.14 12.57 -0.19
CA VAL A 57 -1.37 11.78 -0.31
C VAL A 57 -1.35 10.93 -1.59
N ARG A 58 -0.98 11.50 -2.74
CA ARG A 58 -0.84 10.76 -4.01
C ARG A 58 0.12 9.58 -3.87
N ALA A 59 1.28 9.79 -3.23
CA ALA A 59 2.26 8.74 -2.99
C ALA A 59 1.70 7.62 -2.09
N LYS A 60 1.02 7.97 -1.00
CA LYS A 60 0.35 7.02 -0.10
C LYS A 60 -0.70 6.19 -0.84
N VAL A 61 -1.59 6.82 -1.60
CA VAL A 61 -2.63 6.12 -2.38
C VAL A 61 -2.01 5.15 -3.38
N LYS A 62 -0.94 5.55 -4.08
CA LYS A 62 -0.24 4.67 -5.02
C LYS A 62 0.38 3.45 -4.32
N MET A 63 0.98 3.66 -3.14
CA MET A 63 1.54 2.57 -2.33
C MET A 63 0.44 1.60 -1.88
N GLU A 64 -0.66 2.10 -1.32
CA GLU A 64 -1.79 1.27 -0.86
C GLU A 64 -2.45 0.48 -2.00
N ARG A 65 -2.58 1.06 -3.20
CA ARG A 65 -3.08 0.33 -4.38
C ARG A 65 -2.16 -0.86 -4.73
N ARG A 66 -0.85 -0.63 -4.77
CA ARG A 66 0.14 -1.70 -5.05
C ARG A 66 0.10 -2.79 -3.98
N LYS A 67 -0.04 -2.41 -2.71
CA LYS A 67 -0.16 -3.35 -1.59
C LYS A 67 -1.39 -4.25 -1.77
N LYS A 68 -2.56 -3.67 -2.04
CA LYS A 68 -3.81 -4.43 -2.29
C LYS A 68 -3.72 -5.37 -3.49
N GLU A 69 -3.10 -4.92 -4.58
CA GLU A 69 -2.87 -5.77 -5.76
C GLU A 69 -1.96 -6.96 -5.44
N LEU A 70 -0.89 -6.73 -4.67
CA LEU A 70 0.02 -7.78 -4.25
C LEU A 70 -0.65 -8.78 -3.31
N GLU A 71 -1.40 -8.29 -2.32
CA GLU A 71 -2.20 -9.13 -1.42
C GLU A 71 -3.20 -10.01 -2.19
N LYS A 72 -3.88 -9.45 -3.19
CA LYS A 72 -4.77 -10.20 -4.07
C LYS A 72 -4.02 -11.31 -4.82
N LYS A 73 -2.85 -11.00 -5.38
CA LYS A 73 -2.01 -12.00 -6.09
C LYS A 73 -1.53 -13.11 -5.17
N ILE A 74 -1.07 -12.76 -3.96
CA ILE A 74 -0.66 -13.74 -2.95
C ILE A 74 -1.82 -14.66 -2.58
N LYS A 75 -3.02 -14.09 -2.32
CA LYS A 75 -4.21 -14.88 -1.97
C LYS A 75 -4.60 -15.84 -3.10
N MET A 76 -4.61 -15.37 -4.35
CA MET A 76 -4.92 -16.22 -5.50
C MET A 76 -3.88 -17.34 -5.68
N SER A 77 -2.59 -17.01 -5.59
CA SER A 77 -1.52 -18.01 -5.68
C SER A 77 -1.64 -19.08 -4.59
N HIS A 78 -1.94 -18.66 -3.36
CA HIS A 78 -2.16 -19.57 -2.24
C HIS A 78 -3.37 -20.49 -2.49
N GLN A 79 -4.50 -19.96 -2.99
CA GLN A 79 -5.66 -20.77 -3.34
C GLN A 79 -5.34 -21.82 -4.42
N VAL A 80 -4.60 -21.42 -5.47
CA VAL A 80 -4.17 -22.33 -6.52
C VAL A 80 -3.24 -23.42 -5.97
N TYR A 81 -2.33 -23.06 -5.07
CA TYR A 81 -1.46 -24.02 -4.40
C TYR A 81 -2.28 -25.05 -3.59
N GLN A 82 -3.23 -24.59 -2.76
CA GLN A 82 -4.08 -25.48 -1.97
C GLN A 82 -4.93 -26.41 -2.86
N LEU A 83 -5.47 -25.90 -3.97
CA LEU A 83 -6.21 -26.70 -4.94
C LEU A 83 -5.32 -27.78 -5.58
N LYS A 84 -4.07 -27.46 -5.89
CA LYS A 84 -3.11 -28.43 -6.43
C LYS A 84 -2.80 -29.54 -5.43
N ILE A 85 -2.58 -29.19 -4.16
CA ILE A 85 -2.36 -30.17 -3.09
C ILE A 85 -3.59 -31.07 -2.92
N SER A 86 -4.78 -30.49 -2.77
CA SER A 86 -6.03 -31.26 -2.69
C SER A 86 -6.22 -32.20 -3.87
N ARG A 87 -5.91 -31.75 -5.09
CA ARG A 87 -6.02 -32.59 -6.29
C ARG A 87 -5.04 -33.77 -6.26
N ILE A 88 -3.82 -33.55 -5.80
CA ILE A 88 -2.83 -34.62 -5.64
C ILE A 88 -3.32 -35.63 -4.59
N ASP A 89 -3.85 -35.15 -3.46
CA ASP A 89 -4.35 -35.99 -2.39
C ASP A 89 -5.55 -36.83 -2.83
N ASP A 90 -6.47 -36.26 -3.61
CA ASP A 90 -7.63 -36.97 -4.17
C ASP A 90 -7.17 -38.10 -5.13
N ILE A 91 -6.24 -37.79 -6.04
CA ILE A 91 -5.72 -38.77 -7.00
C ILE A 91 -4.99 -39.89 -6.26
N ALA A 92 -4.10 -39.53 -5.32
CA ALA A 92 -3.33 -40.49 -4.55
C ALA A 92 -4.23 -41.32 -3.63
N GLY A 93 -5.28 -40.72 -3.05
CA GLY A 93 -6.29 -41.39 -2.26
C GLY A 93 -7.07 -42.43 -3.06
N GLY A 94 -7.52 -42.05 -4.26
CA GLY A 94 -8.18 -42.97 -5.19
C GLY A 94 -7.28 -44.13 -5.63
N ALA A 95 -6.01 -43.85 -5.93
CA ALA A 95 -5.05 -44.88 -6.30
C ALA A 95 -4.78 -45.88 -5.15
N ARG A 96 -4.61 -45.39 -3.91
CA ARG A 96 -4.46 -46.25 -2.72
C ARG A 96 -5.71 -47.12 -2.50
N ALA A 97 -6.90 -46.54 -2.62
CA ALA A 97 -8.15 -47.27 -2.47
C ALA A 97 -8.29 -48.41 -3.49
N GLN A 98 -7.93 -48.17 -4.76
CA GLN A 98 -7.95 -49.23 -5.79
C GLN A 98 -6.97 -50.37 -5.47
N VAL A 99 -5.77 -50.05 -4.96
CA VAL A 99 -4.79 -51.07 -4.56
C VAL A 99 -5.30 -51.89 -3.37
N ASP A 100 -5.90 -51.23 -2.38
CA ASP A 100 -6.50 -51.91 -1.22
C ASP A 100 -7.68 -52.79 -1.60
N ASP A 101 -8.54 -52.35 -2.53
CA ASP A 101 -9.63 -53.17 -3.07
C ASP A 101 -9.12 -54.40 -3.80
N LYS A 102 -8.07 -54.25 -4.62
CA LYS A 102 -7.43 -55.37 -5.32
C LYS A 102 -6.86 -56.37 -4.32
N ARG A 103 -6.16 -55.90 -3.28
CA ARG A 103 -5.63 -56.75 -2.20
C ARG A 103 -6.76 -57.52 -1.50
N ARG A 104 -7.83 -56.83 -1.09
CA ARG A 104 -9.00 -57.47 -0.45
C ARG A 104 -9.63 -58.54 -1.34
N ASN A 105 -9.79 -58.26 -2.63
CA ASN A 105 -10.35 -59.23 -3.59
C ASN A 105 -9.45 -60.45 -3.77
N GLU A 106 -8.13 -60.27 -3.85
CA GLU A 106 -7.18 -61.38 -3.93
C GLU A 106 -7.16 -62.21 -2.64
N GLU A 107 -7.17 -61.57 -1.47
CA GLU A 107 -7.30 -62.25 -0.18
C GLU A 107 -8.59 -63.09 -0.10
N LEU A 108 -9.72 -62.57 -0.61
CA LEU A 108 -10.99 -63.30 -0.68
C LEU A 108 -10.89 -64.52 -1.59
N LYS A 109 -10.33 -64.37 -2.80
CA LYS A 109 -10.11 -65.49 -3.73
C LYS A 109 -9.25 -66.59 -3.12
N ILE A 110 -8.19 -66.23 -2.38
CA ILE A 110 -7.32 -67.19 -1.68
C ILE A 110 -8.12 -67.91 -0.59
N LYS A 111 -8.90 -67.18 0.21
CA LYS A 111 -9.76 -67.76 1.26
C LYS A 111 -10.81 -68.71 0.68
N GLU A 112 -11.42 -68.39 -0.46
CA GLU A 112 -12.38 -69.26 -1.13
C GLU A 112 -11.74 -70.54 -1.66
N LYS A 113 -10.58 -70.44 -2.33
CA LYS A 113 -9.81 -71.62 -2.76
C LYS A 113 -9.46 -72.52 -1.57
N ALA A 114 -9.01 -71.94 -0.47
CA ALA A 114 -8.71 -72.70 0.74
C ALA A 114 -9.95 -73.39 1.34
N LYS A 115 -11.11 -72.73 1.32
CA LYS A 115 -12.39 -73.33 1.75
C LYS A 115 -12.80 -74.50 0.85
N GLN A 116 -12.69 -74.37 -0.47
CA GLN A 116 -12.99 -75.46 -1.40
C GLN A 116 -12.10 -76.67 -1.15
N ILE A 117 -10.78 -76.48 -1.02
CA ILE A 117 -9.85 -77.58 -0.74
C ILE A 117 -10.21 -78.30 0.56
N ARG A 118 -10.56 -77.57 1.62
CA ARG A 118 -10.98 -78.17 2.90
C ARG A 118 -12.29 -78.96 2.78
N ALA A 119 -13.21 -78.55 1.91
CA ALA A 119 -14.50 -79.21 1.73
C ALA A 119 -14.42 -80.45 0.83
N THR A 120 -13.67 -80.38 -0.28
CA THR A 120 -13.64 -81.42 -1.32
C THR A 120 -12.39 -82.31 -1.26
N GLY A 121 -11.33 -81.88 -0.57
CA GLY A 121 -10.04 -82.59 -0.51
C GLY A 121 -9.20 -82.51 -1.80
N VAL A 122 -9.67 -81.80 -2.82
CA VAL A 122 -9.04 -81.70 -4.16
C VAL A 122 -8.63 -80.26 -4.43
N VAL A 123 -7.42 -80.06 -4.99
CA VAL A 123 -6.92 -78.74 -5.38
C VAL A 123 -7.56 -78.32 -6.72
N PRO A 124 -8.28 -77.19 -6.78
CA PRO A 124 -8.88 -76.72 -8.03
C PRO A 124 -7.78 -76.21 -8.98
N PHE A 125 -7.65 -76.86 -10.13
CA PHE A 125 -6.71 -76.47 -11.19
C PHE A 125 -7.30 -75.36 -12.06
N THR A 126 -6.59 -74.25 -12.19
CA THR A 126 -6.87 -73.22 -13.20
C THR A 126 -5.99 -73.48 -14.41
N CYS A 127 -6.57 -73.70 -15.59
CA CYS A 127 -5.84 -73.90 -16.83
C CYS A 127 -4.98 -72.67 -17.17
N LEU A 128 -3.68 -72.86 -17.39
CA LEU A 128 -2.68 -71.84 -17.69
C LEU A 128 -2.45 -71.71 -19.21
N CYS A 129 -3.46 -71.30 -19.96
CA CYS A 129 -3.28 -70.98 -21.39
C CYS A 129 -2.81 -69.52 -21.52
N PHE A 130 -1.62 -69.36 -22.13
CA PHE A 130 -0.92 -68.09 -22.39
C PHE A 130 -1.61 -67.24 -23.47
#